data_AF-A0A849YY06-F1
#
_entry.id   AF-A0A849YY06-F1
#
_cell.length_a   1.000
_cell.length_b   1.000
_cell.length_c   1.000
_cell.angle_alpha   90.00
_cell.angle_beta   90.00
_cell.angle_gamma   90.00
#
_symmetry.space_group_name_H-M   'P 1'
#
loop_
_entity.id
_entity.type
_entity.pdbx_description
1 polymer ?
#
loop_
_entity_poly.entity_id
_entity_poly.type
_entity_poly.pdbx_seq_one_letter_code
_entity_poly.pdbx_strand_id
1 'polypeptide(L)'
;MRSLPFVLAIATAACTPAAQPTNTPVSETTAGAAQKPCPETTEATTAQKDEVDQDILALAATAQKCNFEHGSFDYDCAGYKEWRDAGDDLFEGPSGNSTILSMLEDKDIRARTLATQRGFTGARSYFSDPKHGARLLAVIDKEREERLFYYYGRFAAYINGEKTLGKELRALANHPATNFRQSFAENALPTHPNEFSLGLVKVFLDDPDDSVRRAAIRSLSASGRTRPTEGICALLKTQIARTDKLAIDALIAGRRASARAWPTSSWPRSRSAPQTRPPPEPRARPTTPTRCLRSAGVARRPKS
;
A
#
# COMPACT_ATOMS: atom_id res chain seq x y z
N MET A 1 -2.46 31.10 28.26
CA MET A 1 -2.84 29.67 28.11
C MET A 1 -4.34 29.57 27.94
N ARG A 2 -4.85 29.65 26.70
CA ARG A 2 -6.28 29.50 26.37
C ARG A 2 -6.39 28.74 25.05
N SER A 3 -7.36 27.82 25.00
CA SER A 3 -7.96 27.19 23.82
C SER A 3 -7.30 25.93 23.22
N LEU A 4 -7.51 24.77 23.87
CA LEU A 4 -7.42 23.42 23.28
C LEU A 4 -8.77 22.73 22.89
N PRO A 5 -9.99 23.30 23.02
CA PRO A 5 -11.22 22.51 22.80
C PRO A 5 -11.52 22.20 21.34
N PHE A 6 -10.88 22.86 20.37
CA PHE A 6 -11.22 22.71 18.94
C PHE A 6 -10.54 21.51 18.25
N VAL A 7 -9.43 21.01 18.78
CA VAL A 7 -8.66 19.91 18.15
C VAL A 7 -9.30 18.54 18.43
N LEU A 8 -9.98 18.38 19.57
CA LEU A 8 -10.62 17.12 19.96
C LEU A 8 -11.85 16.79 19.07
N ALA A 9 -12.50 17.80 18.48
CA ALA A 9 -13.72 17.62 17.69
C ALA A 9 -13.52 17.02 16.28
N ILE A 10 -12.30 17.05 15.73
CA ILE A 10 -12.03 16.62 14.34
C ILE A 10 -11.74 15.10 14.26
N ALA A 11 -11.17 14.51 15.32
CA ALA A 11 -10.88 13.08 15.36
C ALA A 11 -12.13 12.22 15.64
N THR A 12 -13.13 12.79 16.31
CA THR A 12 -14.37 12.09 16.65
C THR A 12 -15.19 11.74 15.41
N ALA A 13 -15.30 12.63 14.42
CA ALA A 13 -16.17 12.44 13.24
C ALA A 13 -15.80 11.25 12.34
N ALA A 14 -14.53 10.82 12.32
CA ALA A 14 -14.02 9.69 11.54
C ALA A 14 -14.44 8.32 12.09
N CYS A 15 -14.67 8.30 13.39
CA CYS A 15 -14.78 7.13 14.24
C CYS A 15 -16.08 7.15 15.03
N THR A 16 -17.04 7.95 14.58
CA THR A 16 -18.44 7.87 14.97
C THR A 16 -19.05 6.74 14.13
N PRO A 17 -19.65 5.71 14.74
CA PRO A 17 -20.43 4.76 13.97
C PRO A 17 -21.48 5.55 13.19
N ALA A 18 -21.55 5.35 11.87
CA ALA A 18 -22.66 5.87 11.10
C ALA A 18 -23.95 5.35 11.74
N ALA A 19 -24.86 6.24 12.12
CA ALA A 19 -26.19 5.85 12.55
C ALA A 19 -26.75 4.93 11.46
N GLN A 20 -27.03 3.67 11.81
CA GLN A 20 -27.63 2.73 10.88
C GLN A 20 -28.93 3.36 10.37
N PRO A 21 -29.18 3.41 9.05
CA PRO A 21 -30.49 3.78 8.57
C PRO A 21 -31.48 2.78 9.17
N THR A 22 -32.45 3.29 9.93
CA THR A 22 -33.59 2.51 10.40
C THR A 22 -34.28 1.94 9.19
N ASN A 23 -34.10 0.64 8.94
CA ASN A 23 -34.80 -0.06 7.88
C ASN A 23 -36.28 -0.10 8.22
N THR A 24 -37.07 0.70 7.51
CA THR A 24 -38.51 0.52 7.41
C THR A 24 -38.77 -0.82 6.72
N PRO A 25 -39.62 -1.71 7.27
CA PRO A 25 -39.96 -2.95 6.61
C PRO A 25 -40.77 -2.65 5.35
N VAL A 26 -40.25 -3.02 4.18
CA VAL A 26 -40.99 -2.99 2.92
C VAL A 26 -41.39 -4.43 2.60
N SER A 27 -42.70 -4.63 2.47
CA SER A 27 -43.35 -5.90 2.17
C SER A 27 -42.87 -6.52 0.85
N GLU A 28 -42.75 -7.84 0.89
CA GLU A 28 -42.48 -8.72 -0.25
C GLU A 28 -43.53 -8.58 -1.36
N THR A 29 -43.07 -8.61 -2.61
CA THR A 29 -43.88 -9.07 -3.74
C THR A 29 -42.99 -9.91 -4.64
N THR A 30 -43.37 -11.17 -4.73
CA THR A 30 -42.75 -12.27 -5.48
C THR A 30 -43.00 -12.11 -6.99
N ALA A 31 -41.95 -12.23 -7.80
CA ALA A 31 -42.07 -12.67 -9.20
C ALA A 31 -40.75 -13.32 -9.63
N GLY A 32 -40.78 -14.64 -9.79
CA GLY A 32 -39.64 -15.43 -10.23
C GLY A 32 -39.34 -15.25 -11.71
N ALA A 33 -38.06 -15.16 -12.03
CA ALA A 33 -37.53 -15.45 -13.36
C ALA A 33 -36.28 -16.31 -13.17
N ALA A 34 -36.36 -17.56 -13.65
CA ALA A 34 -35.29 -18.53 -13.57
C ALA A 34 -34.09 -18.11 -14.45
N GLN A 35 -32.98 -17.72 -13.81
CA GLN A 35 -31.70 -17.58 -14.47
C GLN A 35 -31.03 -18.94 -14.58
N LYS A 36 -30.74 -19.37 -15.81
CA LYS A 36 -29.87 -20.52 -16.10
C LYS A 36 -28.47 -20.25 -15.51
N PRO A 37 -27.87 -21.20 -14.78
CA PRO A 37 -26.50 -21.06 -14.29
C PRO A 37 -25.54 -21.00 -15.48
N CYS A 38 -24.69 -19.98 -15.52
CA CYS A 38 -23.49 -19.99 -16.35
C CYS A 38 -22.56 -21.11 -15.83
N PRO A 39 -21.86 -21.84 -16.72
CA PRO A 39 -20.87 -22.81 -16.29
C PRO A 39 -19.74 -22.09 -15.56
N GLU A 40 -19.52 -22.48 -14.30
CA GLU A 40 -18.33 -22.17 -13.54
C GLU A 40 -17.11 -22.70 -14.31
N THR A 41 -16.30 -21.79 -14.86
CA THR A 41 -14.96 -22.12 -15.32
C THR A 41 -14.16 -22.54 -14.09
N THR A 42 -14.11 -23.84 -13.86
CA THR A 42 -13.24 -24.45 -12.86
C THR A 42 -11.82 -24.34 -13.40
N GLU A 43 -11.13 -23.24 -13.13
CA GLU A 43 -9.69 -23.16 -13.33
C GLU A 43 -9.04 -24.14 -12.34
N ALA A 44 -8.72 -25.33 -12.85
CA ALA A 44 -7.92 -26.31 -12.18
C ALA A 44 -6.57 -25.68 -11.85
N THR A 45 -6.39 -25.31 -10.58
CA THR A 45 -5.08 -24.96 -10.02
C THR A 45 -4.25 -26.24 -10.01
N THR A 46 -3.55 -26.52 -11.10
CA THR A 46 -2.46 -27.49 -11.08
C THR A 46 -1.42 -26.98 -10.10
N ALA A 47 -0.99 -27.83 -9.17
CA ALA A 47 0.02 -27.51 -8.18
C ALA A 47 1.31 -27.09 -8.92
N GLN A 48 1.49 -25.79 -9.08
CA GLN A 48 2.60 -25.21 -9.81
C GLN A 48 3.83 -25.41 -8.93
N LYS A 49 4.76 -26.22 -9.41
CA LYS A 49 6.06 -26.43 -8.77
C LYS A 49 6.77 -25.09 -8.67
N ASP A 50 7.53 -24.86 -7.60
CA ASP A 50 8.40 -23.68 -7.39
C ASP A 50 9.50 -23.65 -8.47
N GLU A 51 9.12 -23.36 -9.71
CA GLU A 51 10.01 -23.32 -10.86
C GLU A 51 10.73 -21.97 -10.87
N VAL A 52 12.05 -22.03 -10.97
CA VAL A 52 12.91 -20.86 -11.03
C VAL A 52 13.07 -20.44 -12.48
N ASP A 53 12.74 -19.18 -12.73
CA ASP A 53 12.81 -18.53 -14.04
C ASP A 53 14.27 -18.25 -14.41
N GLN A 54 14.73 -18.89 -15.49
CA GLN A 54 16.12 -18.78 -15.93
C GLN A 54 16.45 -17.41 -16.54
N ASP A 55 15.46 -16.71 -17.10
CA ASP A 55 15.68 -15.39 -17.70
C ASP A 55 15.90 -14.34 -16.60
N ILE A 56 15.16 -14.45 -15.49
CA ILE A 56 15.41 -13.63 -14.29
C ILE A 56 16.81 -13.89 -13.72
N LEU A 57 17.24 -15.15 -13.64
CA LEU A 57 18.59 -15.48 -13.15
C LEU A 57 19.69 -14.95 -14.08
N ALA A 58 19.51 -15.05 -15.40
CA ALA A 58 20.45 -14.52 -16.38
C ALA A 58 20.55 -12.99 -16.28
N LEU A 59 19.43 -12.30 -16.09
CA LEU A 59 19.38 -10.86 -15.87
C LEU A 59 20.10 -10.47 -14.56
N ALA A 60 19.83 -11.19 -13.47
CA ALA A 60 20.51 -10.98 -12.19
C ALA A 60 22.03 -11.18 -12.31
N ALA A 61 22.47 -12.23 -13.02
CA ALA A 61 23.89 -12.51 -13.25
C ALA A 61 24.60 -11.39 -14.03
N THR A 62 23.89 -10.72 -14.94
CA THR A 62 24.42 -9.55 -15.66
C THR A 62 24.58 -8.35 -14.73
N ALA A 63 23.58 -8.07 -13.88
CA ALA A 63 23.66 -7.02 -12.87
C ALA A 63 24.75 -7.28 -11.82
N GLN A 64 24.99 -8.53 -11.43
CA GLN A 64 26.01 -8.91 -10.44
C GLN A 64 27.46 -8.64 -10.88
N LYS A 65 27.69 -8.40 -12.18
CA LYS A 65 29.00 -7.98 -12.71
C LYS A 65 29.28 -6.49 -12.50
N CYS A 66 28.25 -5.71 -12.16
CA CYS A 66 28.40 -4.29 -11.84
C CYS A 66 29.15 -4.10 -10.53
N ASN A 67 29.76 -2.92 -10.37
CA ASN A 67 30.38 -2.54 -9.11
C ASN A 67 29.34 -2.54 -7.99
N PHE A 68 29.71 -3.07 -6.82
CA PHE A 68 28.83 -3.20 -5.66
C PHE A 68 29.53 -2.65 -4.42
N GLU A 69 29.18 -1.42 -4.05
CA GLU A 69 29.79 -0.69 -2.96
C GLU A 69 28.72 -0.22 -1.97
N HIS A 70 29.06 -0.25 -0.69
CA HIS A 70 28.20 0.20 0.41
C HIS A 70 26.79 -0.42 0.43
N GLY A 71 26.63 -1.64 -0.11
CA GLY A 71 25.35 -2.34 -0.18
C GLY A 71 24.47 -1.95 -1.37
N SER A 72 25.06 -1.34 -2.41
CA SER A 72 24.34 -0.91 -3.61
C SER A 72 25.13 -1.16 -4.88
N PHE A 73 24.43 -1.44 -5.98
CA PHE A 73 25.03 -1.49 -7.31
C PHE A 73 25.23 -0.08 -7.85
N ASP A 74 26.31 0.10 -8.62
CA ASP A 74 26.49 1.31 -9.44
C ASP A 74 25.25 1.54 -10.32
N TYR A 75 24.58 2.66 -10.07
CA TYR A 75 23.35 3.04 -10.74
C TYR A 75 23.52 3.21 -12.25
N ASP A 76 24.73 3.56 -12.70
CA ASP A 76 25.03 3.81 -14.10
C ASP A 76 25.46 2.58 -14.89
N CYS A 77 25.77 1.49 -14.21
CA CYS A 77 26.14 0.23 -14.84
C CYS A 77 24.99 -0.33 -15.70
N ALA A 78 25.31 -0.69 -16.94
CA ALA A 78 24.33 -1.19 -17.91
C ALA A 78 23.56 -2.42 -17.40
N GLY A 79 24.26 -3.41 -16.82
CA GLY A 79 23.63 -4.63 -16.32
C GLY A 79 22.63 -4.39 -15.19
N TYR A 80 22.91 -3.43 -14.30
CA TYR A 80 21.99 -3.08 -13.22
C TYR A 80 20.82 -2.22 -13.72
N LYS A 81 21.05 -1.33 -14.70
CA LYS A 81 19.96 -0.60 -15.38
C LYS A 81 19.00 -1.57 -16.06
N GLU A 82 19.50 -2.59 -16.76
CA GLU A 82 18.67 -3.63 -17.37
C GLU A 82 17.84 -4.38 -16.31
N TRP A 83 18.43 -4.76 -15.17
CA TRP A 83 17.69 -5.37 -14.06
C TRP A 83 16.57 -4.48 -13.52
N ARG A 84 16.88 -3.20 -13.27
CA ARG A 84 15.93 -2.22 -12.72
C ARG A 84 14.78 -1.92 -13.70
N ASP A 85 15.11 -1.80 -14.98
CA ASP A 85 14.19 -1.34 -16.03
C ASP A 85 13.44 -2.51 -16.69
N ALA A 86 13.76 -3.76 -16.34
CA ALA A 86 13.01 -4.93 -16.78
C ALA A 86 11.54 -4.84 -16.36
N GLY A 87 10.66 -5.10 -17.32
CA GLY A 87 9.21 -4.96 -17.18
C GLY A 87 8.65 -5.83 -16.06
N ASP A 88 7.48 -5.43 -15.54
CA ASP A 88 6.76 -6.20 -14.52
C ASP A 88 6.34 -7.57 -15.03
N ASP A 89 5.99 -7.69 -16.31
CA ASP A 89 5.62 -8.94 -16.98
C ASP A 89 6.65 -10.07 -16.79
N LEU A 90 7.95 -9.77 -16.71
CA LEU A 90 8.98 -10.79 -16.50
C LEU A 90 8.93 -11.38 -15.08
N PHE A 91 8.50 -10.59 -14.10
CA PHE A 91 8.44 -10.97 -12.69
C PHE A 91 7.01 -11.29 -12.24
N GLU A 92 6.04 -11.13 -13.13
CA GLU A 92 4.66 -11.47 -12.87
C GLU A 92 4.46 -12.98 -12.80
N GLY A 93 3.65 -13.40 -11.85
CA GLY A 93 3.28 -14.80 -11.67
C GLY A 93 4.16 -15.59 -10.70
N PRO A 94 3.89 -16.91 -10.58
CA PRO A 94 4.49 -17.74 -9.54
C PRO A 94 5.99 -18.01 -9.72
N SER A 95 6.47 -18.16 -10.96
CA SER A 95 7.89 -18.38 -11.26
C SER A 95 8.75 -17.16 -10.90
N GLY A 96 8.26 -15.95 -11.20
CA GLY A 96 8.92 -14.70 -10.82
C GLY A 96 9.12 -14.60 -9.31
N ASN A 97 8.05 -14.75 -8.54
CA ASN A 97 8.12 -14.71 -7.08
C ASN A 97 8.97 -15.85 -6.49
N SER A 98 8.88 -17.06 -7.04
CA SER A 98 9.71 -18.20 -6.63
C SER A 98 11.20 -17.92 -6.85
N THR A 99 11.54 -17.30 -7.97
CA THR A 99 12.91 -16.90 -8.29
C THR A 99 13.42 -15.84 -7.33
N ILE A 100 12.63 -14.79 -7.07
CA ILE A 100 12.98 -13.76 -6.08
C ILE A 100 13.17 -14.38 -4.70
N LEU A 101 12.30 -15.28 -4.25
CA LEU A 101 12.45 -15.95 -2.96
C LEU A 101 13.74 -16.79 -2.91
N SER A 102 14.06 -17.50 -4.00
CA SER A 102 15.28 -18.30 -4.11
C SER A 102 16.54 -17.43 -4.11
N MET A 103 16.51 -16.26 -4.75
CA MET A 103 17.60 -15.27 -4.69
C MET A 103 17.78 -14.70 -3.27
N LEU A 104 16.72 -14.55 -2.48
CA LEU A 104 16.82 -14.15 -1.07
C LEU A 104 17.45 -15.25 -0.19
N GLU A 105 17.40 -16.51 -0.61
CA GLU A 105 18.05 -17.65 0.06
C GLU A 105 19.55 -17.77 -0.29
N ASP A 106 20.02 -17.05 -1.31
CA ASP A 106 21.42 -17.08 -1.75
C ASP A 106 22.37 -16.50 -0.70
N LYS A 107 23.59 -17.03 -0.62
CA LYS A 107 24.65 -16.56 0.29
C LYS A 107 25.24 -15.21 -0.15
N ASP A 108 25.26 -14.91 -1.44
CA ASP A 108 25.79 -13.68 -2.00
C ASP A 108 24.82 -12.51 -1.72
N ILE A 109 25.32 -11.52 -0.98
CA ILE A 109 24.55 -10.33 -0.65
C ILE A 109 24.07 -9.55 -1.88
N ARG A 110 24.78 -9.67 -3.01
CA ARG A 110 24.40 -9.04 -4.28
C ARG A 110 23.09 -9.63 -4.80
N ALA A 111 22.92 -10.94 -4.76
CA ALA A 111 21.67 -11.60 -5.16
C ALA A 111 20.50 -11.16 -4.26
N ARG A 112 20.71 -11.17 -2.94
CA ARG A 112 19.69 -10.73 -1.98
C ARG A 112 19.34 -9.26 -2.14
N THR A 113 20.31 -8.41 -2.46
CA THR A 113 20.09 -6.97 -2.72
C THR A 113 19.22 -6.76 -3.97
N LEU A 114 19.52 -7.45 -5.08
CA LEU A 114 18.69 -7.38 -6.29
C LEU A 114 17.25 -7.84 -6.01
N ALA A 115 17.10 -8.95 -5.28
CA ALA A 115 15.79 -9.50 -4.92
C ALA A 115 14.98 -8.59 -3.99
N THR A 116 15.61 -7.98 -2.98
CA THR A 116 14.94 -7.03 -2.06
C THR A 116 14.50 -5.73 -2.76
N GLN A 117 15.32 -5.23 -3.67
CA GLN A 117 15.01 -4.05 -4.49
C GLN A 117 13.86 -4.31 -5.45
N ARG A 118 13.83 -5.49 -6.09
CA ARG A 118 12.72 -5.89 -6.97
C ARG A 118 11.43 -6.13 -6.18
N GLY A 119 11.50 -6.89 -5.10
CA GLY A 119 10.33 -7.31 -4.32
C GLY A 119 9.48 -8.35 -5.03
N PHE A 120 8.25 -8.52 -4.54
CA PHE A 120 7.33 -9.56 -4.98
C PHE A 120 6.11 -8.95 -5.67
N THR A 121 5.79 -9.41 -6.87
CA THR A 121 4.59 -9.01 -7.60
C THR A 121 3.40 -9.84 -7.12
N GLY A 122 2.30 -9.19 -6.72
CA GLY A 122 1.15 -9.92 -6.15
C GLY A 122 1.48 -10.64 -4.83
N ALA A 123 2.42 -10.10 -4.04
CA ALA A 123 2.97 -10.72 -2.83
C ALA A 123 1.92 -11.33 -1.89
N ARG A 124 0.77 -10.67 -1.71
CA ARG A 124 -0.32 -11.15 -0.85
C ARG A 124 -0.88 -12.50 -1.30
N SER A 125 -1.00 -12.70 -2.62
CA SER A 125 -1.45 -13.97 -3.20
C SER A 125 -0.36 -15.03 -3.05
N TYR A 126 0.89 -14.68 -3.42
CA TYR A 126 2.01 -15.60 -3.35
C TYR A 126 2.27 -16.15 -1.93
N PHE A 127 2.25 -15.27 -0.92
CA PHE A 127 2.43 -15.64 0.49
C PHE A 127 1.12 -16.05 1.19
N SER A 128 0.07 -16.39 0.44
CA SER A 128 -1.09 -17.08 0.99
C SER A 128 -0.83 -18.57 1.21
N ASP A 129 0.12 -19.16 0.48
CA ASP A 129 0.64 -20.50 0.79
C ASP A 129 1.59 -20.41 2.01
N PRO A 130 1.30 -21.11 3.12
CA PRO A 130 2.16 -21.11 4.29
C PRO A 130 3.58 -21.64 4.02
N LYS A 131 3.80 -22.45 2.98
CA LYS A 131 5.14 -22.93 2.61
C LYS A 131 6.05 -21.78 2.17
N HIS A 132 5.56 -20.86 1.35
CA HIS A 132 6.33 -19.68 0.94
C HIS A 132 6.60 -18.76 2.14
N GLY A 133 5.61 -18.60 3.02
CA GLY A 133 5.77 -17.87 4.28
C GLY A 133 6.86 -18.48 5.16
N ALA A 134 6.86 -19.79 5.35
CA ALA A 134 7.86 -20.50 6.14
C ALA A 134 9.27 -20.37 5.55
N ARG A 135 9.42 -20.46 4.23
CA ARG A 135 10.69 -20.21 3.53
C ARG A 135 11.19 -18.79 3.79
N LEU A 136 10.35 -17.79 3.62
CA LEU A 136 10.72 -16.39 3.89
C LEU A 136 11.10 -16.16 5.36
N LEU A 137 10.40 -16.76 6.32
CA LEU A 137 10.78 -16.69 7.74
C LEU A 137 12.18 -17.29 7.99
N ALA A 138 12.50 -18.42 7.35
CA ALA A 138 13.82 -19.03 7.46
C ALA A 138 14.93 -18.15 6.85
N VAL A 139 14.63 -17.38 5.79
CA VAL A 139 15.54 -16.36 5.26
C VAL A 139 15.74 -15.24 6.28
N ILE A 140 14.65 -14.69 6.83
CA ILE A 140 14.70 -13.59 7.80
C ILE A 140 15.53 -13.97 9.03
N ASP A 141 15.35 -15.19 9.57
CA ASP A 141 16.09 -15.69 10.73
C ASP A 141 17.62 -15.77 10.48
N LYS A 142 18.02 -16.00 9.23
CA LYS A 142 19.42 -16.15 8.83
C LYS A 142 20.05 -14.85 8.33
N GLU A 143 19.28 -13.81 8.02
CA GLU A 143 19.83 -12.57 7.50
C GLU A 143 20.69 -11.86 8.56
N ARG A 144 21.83 -11.33 8.11
CA ARG A 144 22.77 -10.57 8.94
C ARG A 144 23.10 -9.20 8.37
N GLU A 145 22.76 -8.93 7.10
CA GLU A 145 22.97 -7.63 6.49
C GLU A 145 21.91 -6.63 6.95
N GLU A 146 22.33 -5.70 7.83
CA GLU A 146 21.43 -4.72 8.46
C GLU A 146 20.68 -3.83 7.46
N ARG A 147 21.31 -3.55 6.31
CA ARG A 147 20.71 -2.75 5.24
C ARG A 147 19.47 -3.40 4.65
N LEU A 148 19.37 -4.74 4.70
CA LEU A 148 18.24 -5.46 4.14
C LEU A 148 17.06 -5.59 5.11
N PHE A 149 17.28 -5.37 6.41
CA PHE A 149 16.26 -5.56 7.45
C PHE A 149 14.99 -4.73 7.24
N TYR A 150 15.09 -3.52 6.71
CA TYR A 150 13.90 -2.73 6.37
C TYR A 150 13.04 -3.44 5.31
N TYR A 151 13.65 -4.03 4.27
CA TYR A 151 12.92 -4.77 3.24
C TYR A 151 12.32 -6.06 3.80
N TYR A 152 13.07 -6.78 4.63
CA TYR A 152 12.58 -7.99 5.28
C TYR A 152 11.40 -7.73 6.23
N GLY A 153 11.39 -6.61 6.96
CA GLY A 153 10.23 -6.20 7.78
C GLY A 153 8.98 -5.98 6.92
N ARG A 154 9.13 -5.38 5.73
CA ARG A 154 8.04 -5.25 4.75
C ARG A 154 7.59 -6.60 4.22
N PHE A 155 8.52 -7.51 3.91
CA PHE A 155 8.20 -8.83 3.39
C PHE A 155 7.52 -9.72 4.43
N ALA A 156 7.92 -9.64 5.71
CA ALA A 156 7.23 -10.32 6.81
C ALA A 156 5.74 -9.93 6.89
N ALA A 157 5.41 -8.66 6.59
CA ALA A 157 4.01 -8.21 6.52
C ALA A 157 3.19 -8.86 5.39
N TYR A 158 3.83 -9.39 4.34
CA TYR A 158 3.13 -10.08 3.25
C TYR A 158 2.63 -11.47 3.64
N ILE A 159 3.25 -12.11 4.64
CA ILE A 159 2.94 -13.47 5.06
C ILE A 159 1.52 -13.55 5.64
N ASN A 160 0.62 -14.26 4.95
CA ASN A 160 -0.72 -14.55 5.46
C ASN A 160 -0.70 -15.85 6.28
N GLY A 161 -0.04 -15.80 7.44
CA GLY A 161 0.27 -16.98 8.25
C GLY A 161 -0.40 -17.03 9.61
N GLU A 162 -1.45 -16.25 9.88
CA GLU A 162 -2.04 -16.12 11.23
C GLU A 162 -2.30 -17.48 11.93
N LYS A 163 -2.86 -18.44 11.20
CA LYS A 163 -3.26 -19.75 11.75
C LYS A 163 -2.10 -20.76 11.82
N THR A 164 -1.08 -20.61 10.98
CA THR A 164 -0.02 -21.62 10.77
C THR A 164 1.35 -21.17 11.26
N LEU A 165 1.66 -19.88 11.09
CA LEU A 165 2.92 -19.22 11.39
C LEU A 165 2.75 -18.05 12.39
N GLY A 166 1.58 -17.98 13.04
CA GLY A 166 1.22 -16.84 13.88
C GLY A 166 2.11 -16.68 15.11
N LYS A 167 2.76 -17.75 15.59
CA LYS A 167 3.71 -17.68 16.70
C LYS A 167 5.01 -17.01 16.27
N GLU A 168 5.54 -17.44 15.13
CA GLU A 168 6.76 -16.96 14.49
C GLU A 168 6.61 -15.49 14.09
N LEU A 169 5.49 -15.13 13.46
CA LEU A 169 5.17 -13.75 13.08
C LEU A 169 5.05 -12.81 14.30
N ARG A 170 4.49 -13.29 15.42
CA ARG A 170 4.48 -12.50 16.67
C ARG A 170 5.87 -12.36 17.27
N ALA A 171 6.72 -13.38 17.18
CA ALA A 171 8.10 -13.29 17.68
C ALA A 171 8.91 -12.22 16.93
N LEU A 172 8.67 -12.06 15.62
CA LEU A 172 9.30 -11.01 14.80
C LEU A 172 8.95 -9.57 15.25
N ALA A 173 7.89 -9.37 16.03
CA ALA A 173 7.61 -8.06 16.63
C ALA A 173 8.70 -7.64 17.63
N ASN A 174 9.53 -8.55 18.11
CA ASN A 174 10.67 -8.29 19.00
C ASN A 174 12.02 -8.43 18.27
N HIS A 175 12.05 -8.37 16.94
CA HIS A 175 13.29 -8.48 16.17
C HIS A 175 14.31 -7.43 16.63
N PRO A 176 15.61 -7.78 16.79
CA PRO A 176 16.60 -6.86 17.38
C PRO A 176 16.78 -5.58 16.57
N ALA A 177 16.67 -5.66 15.24
CA ALA A 177 16.82 -4.50 14.38
C ALA A 177 15.59 -3.58 14.37
N THR A 178 15.78 -2.32 14.78
CA THR A 178 14.72 -1.30 14.81
C THR A 178 14.12 -1.04 13.42
N ASN A 179 14.93 -0.96 12.37
CA ASN A 179 14.44 -0.72 11.01
C ASN A 179 13.56 -1.86 10.47
N PHE A 180 13.83 -3.12 10.87
CA PHE A 180 12.94 -4.25 10.62
C PHE A 180 11.59 -4.03 11.30
N ARG A 181 11.58 -3.79 12.62
CA ARG A 181 10.35 -3.61 13.40
C ARG A 181 9.53 -2.44 12.87
N GLN A 182 10.19 -1.34 12.52
CA GLN A 182 9.54 -0.16 11.93
C GLN A 182 8.82 -0.51 10.64
N SER A 183 9.52 -1.17 9.70
CA SER A 183 8.94 -1.55 8.42
C SER A 183 7.82 -2.56 8.58
N PHE A 184 7.97 -3.51 9.50
CA PHE A 184 6.92 -4.49 9.79
C PHE A 184 5.67 -3.83 10.38
N ALA A 185 5.85 -2.92 11.36
CA ALA A 185 4.78 -2.15 11.97
C ALA A 185 4.00 -1.27 10.96
N GLU A 186 4.70 -0.69 9.99
CA GLU A 186 4.10 0.15 8.95
C GLU A 186 3.23 -0.65 7.97
N ASN A 187 3.59 -1.90 7.70
CA ASN A 187 3.02 -2.68 6.61
C ASN A 187 2.07 -3.81 7.05
N ALA A 188 2.10 -4.27 8.30
CA ALA A 188 1.29 -5.42 8.74
C ALA A 188 -0.23 -5.23 8.52
N LEU A 189 -0.83 -4.22 9.15
CA LEU A 189 -2.26 -3.97 9.07
C LEU A 189 -2.76 -3.53 7.67
N PRO A 190 -2.04 -2.68 6.91
CA PRO A 190 -2.48 -2.29 5.58
C PRO A 190 -2.45 -3.45 4.58
N THR A 191 -1.55 -4.41 4.79
CA THR A 191 -1.46 -5.62 3.96
C THR A 191 -2.58 -6.60 4.29
N HIS A 192 -2.78 -6.87 5.58
CA HIS A 192 -3.79 -7.80 6.09
C HIS A 192 -4.68 -7.09 7.13
N PRO A 193 -5.77 -6.43 6.73
CA PRO A 193 -6.64 -5.68 7.65
C PRO A 193 -7.55 -6.63 8.45
N ASN A 194 -6.95 -7.40 9.37
CA ASN A 194 -7.60 -8.38 10.23
C ASN A 194 -7.19 -8.21 11.71
N GLU A 195 -7.85 -8.96 12.60
CA GLU A 195 -7.61 -8.87 14.06
C GLU A 195 -6.19 -9.27 14.46
N PHE A 196 -5.58 -10.24 13.79
CA PHE A 196 -4.19 -10.63 14.07
C PHE A 196 -3.21 -9.49 13.80
N SER A 197 -3.31 -8.84 12.64
CA SER A 197 -2.43 -7.73 12.27
C SER A 197 -2.71 -6.50 13.13
N LEU A 198 -3.97 -6.27 13.52
CA LEU A 198 -4.30 -5.26 14.52
C LEU A 198 -3.66 -5.58 15.88
N GLY A 199 -3.62 -6.86 16.26
CA GLY A 199 -2.88 -7.35 17.43
C GLY A 199 -1.38 -7.08 17.37
N LEU A 200 -0.75 -7.28 16.22
CA LEU A 200 0.66 -6.91 16.00
C LEU A 200 0.86 -5.39 16.13
N VAL A 201 -0.01 -4.58 15.52
CA VAL A 201 0.06 -3.11 15.65
C VAL A 201 -0.05 -2.68 17.11
N LYS A 202 -0.89 -3.31 17.93
CA LYS A 202 -0.95 -3.03 19.38
C LYS A 202 0.41 -3.22 20.05
N VAL A 203 1.13 -4.31 19.74
CA VAL A 203 2.49 -4.54 20.27
C VAL A 203 3.44 -3.42 19.84
N PHE A 204 3.42 -3.03 18.57
CA PHE A 204 4.30 -1.97 18.06
C PHE A 204 3.98 -0.57 18.59
N LEU A 205 2.75 -0.30 19.04
CA LEU A 205 2.39 0.97 19.68
C LEU A 205 3.10 1.17 21.03
N ASP A 206 3.59 0.10 21.65
CA ASP A 206 4.33 0.09 22.90
C ASP A 206 5.84 -0.18 22.70
N ASP A 207 6.33 -0.18 21.45
CA ASP A 207 7.75 -0.40 21.14
C ASP A 207 8.64 0.66 21.83
N PRO A 208 9.84 0.30 22.35
CA PRO A 208 10.74 1.27 22.94
C PRO A 208 11.19 2.36 21.95
N ASP A 209 11.23 2.08 20.65
CA ASP A 209 11.68 3.03 19.63
C ASP A 209 10.54 3.91 19.10
N ASP A 210 10.75 5.22 19.15
CA ASP A 210 9.79 6.23 18.66
C ASP A 210 9.41 6.04 17.19
N SER A 211 10.34 5.61 16.35
CA SER A 211 10.13 5.43 14.91
C SER A 211 9.21 4.23 14.64
N VAL A 212 9.34 3.16 15.43
CA VAL A 212 8.45 1.99 15.36
C VAL A 212 7.04 2.36 15.82
N ARG A 213 6.90 3.07 16.95
CA ARG A 213 5.59 3.55 17.41
C ARG A 213 4.91 4.45 16.39
N ARG A 214 5.68 5.35 15.76
CA ARG A 214 5.19 6.21 14.68
C ARG A 214 4.74 5.40 13.47
N ALA A 215 5.49 4.39 13.05
CA ALA A 215 5.11 3.48 11.97
C ALA A 215 3.80 2.73 12.27
N ALA A 216 3.64 2.24 13.49
CA ALA A 216 2.41 1.61 13.96
C ALA A 216 1.21 2.58 13.92
N ILE A 217 1.38 3.83 14.36
CA ILE A 217 0.33 4.86 14.24
C ILE A 217 -0.04 5.12 12.77
N ARG A 218 0.94 5.21 11.88
CA ARG A 218 0.68 5.43 10.44
C ARG A 218 -0.11 4.27 9.85
N SER A 219 0.18 3.02 10.24
CA SER A 219 -0.46 1.83 9.68
C SER A 219 -1.96 1.73 10.01
N LEU A 220 -2.40 2.32 11.14
CA LEU A 220 -3.82 2.43 11.52
C LEU A 220 -4.68 3.17 10.47
N SER A 221 -4.09 4.05 9.66
CA SER A 221 -4.80 4.72 8.56
C SER A 221 -4.26 4.35 7.18
N ALA A 222 -2.95 4.10 7.09
CA ALA A 222 -2.19 3.89 5.86
C ALA A 222 -2.52 4.89 4.74
N SER A 223 -2.67 6.17 5.11
CA SER A 223 -3.11 7.23 4.20
C SER A 223 -4.50 7.00 3.57
N GLY A 224 -5.40 6.42 4.36
CA GLY A 224 -6.78 6.08 3.97
C GLY A 224 -6.93 4.71 3.31
N ARG A 225 -5.86 3.92 3.18
CA ARG A 225 -5.94 2.55 2.64
C ARG A 225 -6.52 1.57 3.65
N THR A 226 -6.29 1.80 4.94
CA THR A 226 -6.89 0.97 6.00
C THR A 226 -8.30 1.46 6.28
N ARG A 227 -9.30 0.61 6.06
CA ARG A 227 -10.70 0.94 6.38
C ARG A 227 -10.84 1.13 7.90
N PRO A 228 -11.49 2.20 8.37
CA PRO A 228 -11.75 2.36 9.80
C PRO A 228 -12.62 1.21 10.33
N THR A 229 -12.18 0.58 11.41
CA THR A 229 -12.99 -0.33 12.24
C THR A 229 -13.09 0.25 13.65
N GLU A 230 -14.02 -0.25 14.47
CA GLU A 230 -14.12 0.17 15.86
C GLU A 230 -12.81 -0.02 16.63
N GLY A 231 -12.14 -1.16 16.44
CA GLY A 231 -10.84 -1.47 17.05
C GLY A 231 -9.74 -0.48 16.63
N ILE A 232 -9.63 -0.17 15.33
CA ILE A 232 -8.68 0.83 14.82
C ILE A 232 -8.98 2.21 15.40
N CYS A 233 -10.26 2.58 15.44
CA CYS A 233 -10.73 3.85 15.97
C CYS A 233 -10.46 4.01 17.46
N ALA A 234 -10.62 2.95 18.26
CA ALA A 234 -10.30 2.95 19.68
C ALA A 234 -8.79 3.17 19.91
N LEU A 235 -7.94 2.52 19.11
CA LEU A 235 -6.49 2.73 19.17
C LEU A 235 -6.11 4.16 18.78
N LEU A 236 -6.65 4.69 17.69
CA LEU A 236 -6.38 6.08 17.28
C LEU A 236 -6.80 7.08 18.35
N LYS A 237 -7.97 6.93 18.98
CA LYS A 237 -8.40 7.80 20.09
C LYS A 237 -7.41 7.76 21.25
N THR A 238 -6.92 6.57 21.60
CA THR A 238 -5.89 6.40 22.65
C THR A 238 -4.60 7.13 22.28
N GLN A 239 -4.13 6.98 21.03
CA GLN A 239 -2.90 7.63 20.58
C GLN A 239 -3.04 9.15 20.42
N ILE A 240 -4.23 9.67 20.12
CA ILE A 240 -4.52 11.12 20.06
C ILE A 240 -4.52 11.76 21.45
N ALA A 241 -4.94 11.02 22.48
CA ALA A 241 -4.94 11.49 23.86
C ALA A 241 -3.54 11.59 24.48
N ARG A 242 -2.49 11.17 23.76
CA ARG A 242 -1.10 11.33 24.20
C ARG A 242 -0.72 12.81 24.34
N THR A 243 0.27 13.05 25.18
CA THR A 243 0.84 14.39 25.42
C THR A 243 2.20 14.60 24.75
N ASP A 244 2.69 13.61 24.01
CA ASP A 244 3.97 13.64 23.30
C ASP A 244 3.81 13.95 21.81
N LYS A 245 4.94 13.98 21.08
CA LYS A 245 4.97 14.27 19.64
C LYS A 245 4.17 13.28 18.78
N LEU A 246 3.84 12.09 19.29
CA LEU A 246 3.10 11.08 18.54
C LEU A 246 1.60 11.39 18.46
N ALA A 247 1.09 12.25 19.34
CA ALA A 247 -0.31 12.72 19.27
C ALA A 247 -0.62 13.39 17.92
N ILE A 248 0.33 14.15 17.36
CA ILE A 248 0.19 14.80 16.05
C ILE A 248 0.14 13.75 14.92
N ASP A 249 1.03 12.76 14.96
CA ASP A 249 1.03 11.65 14.01
C ASP A 249 -0.33 10.91 14.03
N ALA A 250 -0.88 10.68 15.23
CA ALA A 250 -2.17 10.04 15.43
C ALA A 250 -3.34 10.89 14.92
N LEU A 251 -3.30 12.21 15.14
CA LEU A 251 -4.29 13.14 14.58
C LEU A 251 -4.29 13.13 13.04
N ILE A 252 -3.09 13.12 12.42
CA ILE A 252 -2.96 13.03 10.96
C ILE A 252 -3.52 11.70 10.45
N ALA A 253 -3.19 10.59 11.12
CA ALA A 253 -3.72 9.27 10.76
C ALA A 253 -5.26 9.24 10.87
N GLY A 254 -5.83 9.73 11.97
CA GLY A 254 -7.28 9.81 12.18
C GLY A 254 -8.00 10.62 11.10
N ARG A 255 -7.45 11.77 10.69
CA ARG A 255 -8.02 12.60 9.60
C ARG A 255 -8.02 11.89 8.25
N ARG A 256 -6.95 11.16 7.92
CA ARG A 256 -6.85 10.43 6.65
C ARG A 256 -7.81 9.24 6.61
N ALA A 257 -8.06 8.61 7.75
CA ALA A 257 -9.06 7.55 7.89
C ALA A 257 -10.50 8.06 7.64
N SER A 258 -10.82 9.30 8.06
CA SER A 258 -12.15 9.91 7.86
C SER A 258 -12.41 10.34 6.42
N ALA A 259 -11.40 10.90 5.74
CA ALA A 259 -11.56 11.56 4.44
C ALA A 259 -12.05 10.61 3.32
N ARG A 260 -11.92 9.29 3.48
CA ARG A 260 -12.43 8.27 2.53
C ARG A 260 -13.68 7.53 3.01
N ALA A 261 -14.08 7.70 4.26
CA ALA A 261 -15.27 7.02 4.80
C ALA A 261 -16.59 7.71 4.40
N TRP A 262 -16.53 8.87 3.74
CA TRP A 262 -17.69 9.68 3.35
C TRP A 262 -17.64 10.01 1.85
N PRO A 263 -18.67 9.69 1.04
CA PRO A 263 -18.85 10.36 -0.24
C PRO A 263 -18.97 11.86 0.02
N THR A 264 -18.33 12.68 -0.80
CA THR A 264 -18.28 14.15 -0.67
C THR A 264 -19.65 14.85 -0.75
N SER A 265 -20.76 14.12 -0.86
CA SER A 265 -22.13 14.64 -0.92
C SER A 265 -22.67 15.13 0.43
N SER A 266 -22.05 14.78 1.56
CA SER A 266 -22.55 15.11 2.91
C SER A 266 -21.68 16.09 3.72
N TRP A 267 -20.67 16.71 3.10
CA TRP A 267 -20.08 17.91 3.70
C TRP A 267 -21.07 19.07 3.58
N PRO A 268 -21.42 19.77 4.67
CA PRO A 268 -22.00 21.09 4.52
C PRO A 268 -20.92 21.91 3.83
N ARG A 269 -21.15 22.26 2.55
CA ARG A 269 -20.40 23.35 1.95
C ARG A 269 -20.51 24.48 2.94
N SER A 270 -19.39 24.89 3.54
CA SER A 270 -19.28 26.22 4.10
C SER A 270 -19.56 27.17 2.94
N ARG A 271 -20.85 27.48 2.75
CA ARG A 271 -21.29 28.65 2.01
C ARG A 271 -20.66 29.79 2.78
N SER A 272 -19.48 30.19 2.32
CA SER A 272 -19.13 31.59 2.40
C SER A 272 -20.36 32.30 1.83
N ALA A 273 -21.00 33.14 2.65
CA ALA A 273 -22.14 33.93 2.22
C ALA A 273 -21.79 34.53 0.84
N PRO A 274 -22.70 34.50 -0.14
CA PRO A 274 -22.42 35.10 -1.43
C PRO A 274 -22.03 36.55 -1.16
N GLN A 275 -20.75 36.88 -1.35
CA GLN A 275 -20.38 38.26 -1.58
C GLN A 275 -21.12 38.64 -2.84
N THR A 276 -22.15 39.45 -2.69
CA THR A 276 -22.84 40.12 -3.78
C THR A 276 -21.80 40.96 -4.50
N ARG A 277 -21.16 40.38 -5.51
CA ARG A 277 -20.42 41.19 -6.48
C ARG A 277 -21.44 42.10 -7.17
N PRO A 278 -21.22 43.41 -7.20
CA PRO A 278 -22.04 44.29 -8.01
C PRO A 278 -21.98 43.83 -9.48
N PRO A 279 -23.08 43.99 -10.24
CA PRO A 279 -23.13 43.55 -11.63
C PRO A 279 -22.06 44.25 -12.46
N PRO A 280 -21.42 43.55 -13.41
CA PRO A 280 -20.46 44.16 -14.32
C PRO A 280 -21.18 45.17 -15.23
N GLU A 281 -20.57 46.35 -15.34
CA GLU A 281 -20.98 47.43 -16.23
C GLU A 281 -20.99 46.94 -17.70
N PRO A 282 -22.03 47.27 -18.50
CA PRO A 282 -22.13 46.77 -19.87
C PRO A 282 -21.05 47.42 -20.75
N ARG A 283 -20.04 46.63 -21.15
CA ARG A 283 -19.08 47.04 -22.18
C ARG A 283 -19.74 47.01 -23.56
N ALA A 284 -19.68 48.13 -24.25
CA ALA A 284 -20.09 48.27 -25.65
C ALA A 284 -19.33 47.29 -26.55
N ARG A 285 -20.06 46.57 -27.42
CA ARG A 285 -19.50 45.66 -28.42
C ARG A 285 -18.84 46.46 -29.56
N PRO A 286 -17.58 46.20 -29.92
CA PRO A 286 -17.05 46.61 -31.21
C PRO A 286 -17.57 45.67 -32.31
N THR A 287 -18.23 46.23 -33.31
CA THR A 287 -18.57 45.57 -34.56
C THR A 287 -17.29 45.29 -35.37
N THR A 288 -17.02 44.02 -35.67
CA THR A 288 -15.92 43.62 -36.56
C THR A 288 -16.51 43.03 -37.85
N PRO A 289 -15.97 43.39 -39.04
CA PRO A 289 -16.57 43.03 -40.31
C PRO A 289 -16.16 41.63 -40.79
N THR A 290 -17.12 40.99 -41.46
CA THR A 290 -17.02 39.72 -42.20
C THR A 290 -15.92 39.77 -43.25
N ARG A 291 -15.01 38.79 -43.24
CA ARG A 291 -14.06 38.56 -44.35
C ARG A 291 -14.04 37.07 -44.73
N CYS A 292 -14.62 36.78 -45.89
CA CYS A 292 -14.39 35.54 -46.64
C CYS A 292 -12.94 35.46 -47.11
N LEU A 293 -12.36 34.24 -47.20
CA LEU A 293 -11.34 33.80 -48.17
C LEU A 293 -11.00 32.32 -47.86
N ARG A 294 -11.40 31.40 -48.73
CA ARG A 294 -10.63 30.74 -49.81
C ARG A 294 -9.68 29.63 -49.33
N SER A 295 -10.07 28.42 -49.71
CA SER A 295 -9.30 27.18 -49.72
C SER A 295 -8.15 27.25 -50.74
N ALA A 296 -6.97 26.77 -50.36
CA ALA A 296 -5.92 26.31 -51.27
C ALA A 296 -5.11 25.20 -50.58
N GLY A 297 -4.99 24.05 -51.23
CA GLY A 297 -4.15 22.93 -50.79
C GLY A 297 -2.75 22.99 -51.38
N VAL A 298 -1.78 22.34 -50.72
CA VAL A 298 -0.43 21.99 -51.23
C VAL A 298 0.04 20.77 -50.40
N ALA A 299 0.07 19.57 -50.97
CA ALA A 299 1.18 18.86 -51.64
C ALA A 299 2.22 18.20 -50.70
N ARG A 300 2.35 16.87 -50.87
CA ARG A 300 3.33 15.97 -50.25
C ARG A 300 4.71 16.12 -50.91
N ARG A 301 5.78 15.92 -50.14
CA ARG A 301 7.12 15.53 -50.64
C ARG A 301 7.55 14.21 -50.00
N PRO A 302 8.20 13.30 -50.75
CA PRO A 302 8.83 12.11 -50.19
C PRO A 302 10.27 12.40 -49.72
N LYS A 303 10.76 11.62 -48.75
CA LYS A 303 12.17 11.56 -48.35
C LYS A 303 12.83 10.37 -49.02
N SER A 304 14.01 10.64 -49.57
CA SER A 304 15.09 9.72 -49.94
C SER A 304 15.66 8.98 -48.74
#